data_AF-A0A0D0ALI0-F1
#
_entry.id   AF-A0A0D0ALI0-F1
#
_cell.length_a   1.000
_cell.length_b   1.000
_cell.length_c   1.000
_cell.angle_alpha   90.00
_cell.angle_beta   90.00
_cell.angle_gamma   90.00
#
_symmetry.space_group_name_H-M   'P 1'
#
loop_
_entity.id
_entity.type
_entity.pdbx_description
1 polymer ?
#
loop_
_entity_poly.entity_id
_entity_poly.type
_entity_poly.pdbx_seq_one_letter_code
_entity_poly.pdbx_strand_id
1 'polypeptide(L)'
;MSGQQYWFLNMPIPEIMTALSQWGLNVSNEQLVRPSSDFVIGMYNTCLEQVTSISPNVLYKPTQRALASLEDANPDLYNNAISCSTTYLSAPELERTCFILSAFINFIISNVQEQSAQVIEEREQVIQELSEVQHNVAVLKLTARRAQRAKDEPKCEQLKEENAAMTTQLLAAKEVHIGLIKDINSLKIERAHLQARNATINSESALLMDNNFRTRSRILQSPECIRHNIMTMGTTAIEDKKVVALHEAKARDLRAKISALVNIEKDVRSCIKQLQMMEKEVQLLEGSQKELAELKDKNDKQVEELRMEAGDIETKMAEHLKSSEAELNELLMEYWKLRHETEVYMVTLANKLNMNVSSD
;
A
#
# COMPACT_ATOMS: atom_id res chain seq x y z
N MET A 1 35.59 60.31 22.95
CA MET A 1 36.41 59.10 22.82
C MET A 1 36.24 58.62 21.39
N SER A 2 37.27 58.85 20.57
CA SER A 2 37.23 58.79 19.12
C SER A 2 38.18 57.70 18.64
N GLY A 3 37.68 56.80 17.78
CA GLY A 3 38.51 56.00 16.89
C GLY A 3 38.54 54.48 17.14
N GLN A 4 37.40 53.81 17.37
CA GLN A 4 37.32 52.39 17.00
C GLN A 4 36.92 52.31 15.52
N GLN A 5 37.93 52.14 14.68
CA GLN A 5 37.79 51.92 13.25
C GLN A 5 37.42 50.44 13.06
N TYR A 6 36.13 50.16 12.93
CA TYR A 6 35.64 48.80 12.70
C TYR A 6 36.03 48.33 11.28
N TRP A 7 36.09 47.01 11.08
CA TRP A 7 36.55 46.35 9.84
C TRP A 7 35.61 46.48 8.64
N PHE A 8 34.47 47.16 8.79
CA PHE A 8 33.48 47.34 7.73
C PHE A 8 32.96 48.79 7.70
N LEU A 9 32.46 49.20 6.53
CA LEU A 9 31.91 50.53 6.31
C LEU A 9 30.56 50.66 7.04
N ASN A 10 30.43 51.69 7.89
CA ASN A 10 29.15 52.05 8.48
C ASN A 10 28.28 52.67 7.37
N MET A 11 27.17 52.03 7.03
CA MET A 11 26.31 52.52 5.96
C MET A 11 25.31 53.55 6.48
N PRO A 12 25.04 54.63 5.72
CA PRO A 12 23.97 55.55 6.05
C PRO A 12 22.61 54.85 5.94
N ILE A 13 21.63 55.31 6.72
CA ILE A 13 20.27 54.73 6.79
C ILE A 13 19.64 54.49 5.40
N PRO A 14 19.73 55.40 4.41
CA PRO A 14 19.17 55.17 3.07
C PRO A 14 19.79 53.99 2.33
N GLU A 15 21.09 53.74 2.51
CA GLU A 15 21.78 52.58 1.91
C GLU A 15 21.34 51.28 2.57
N ILE A 16 21.20 51.28 3.92
CA ILE A 16 20.66 50.14 4.66
C ILE A 16 19.25 49.80 4.17
N MET A 17 18.36 50.79 4.05
CA MET A 17 17.00 50.59 3.53
C MET A 17 17.00 50.05 2.10
N THR A 18 17.88 50.55 1.25
CA THR A 18 17.99 50.10 -0.14
C THR A 18 18.45 48.64 -0.21
N ALA A 19 19.46 48.26 0.57
CA ALA A 19 19.94 46.88 0.62
C ALA A 19 18.90 45.91 1.19
N LEU A 20 18.20 46.29 2.27
CA LEU A 20 17.14 45.46 2.85
C LEU A 20 15.95 45.29 1.90
N SER A 21 15.57 46.34 1.16
CA SER A 21 14.49 46.24 0.18
C SER A 21 14.84 45.34 -1.01
N GLN A 22 16.11 45.27 -1.43
CA GLN A 22 16.57 44.29 -2.42
C GLN A 22 16.38 42.83 -1.96
N TRP A 23 16.30 42.59 -0.66
CA TRP A 23 16.00 41.27 -0.09
C TRP A 23 14.51 41.08 0.21
N GLY A 24 13.64 42.00 -0.22
CA GLY A 24 12.21 41.95 0.05
C GLY A 24 11.82 42.38 1.46
N LEU A 25 12.74 42.96 2.24
CA LEU A 25 12.48 43.48 3.58
C LEU A 25 12.14 44.96 3.50
N ASN A 26 10.85 45.27 3.65
CA ASN A 26 10.36 46.64 3.65
C ASN A 26 10.54 47.26 5.04
N VAL A 27 11.47 48.20 5.16
CA VAL A 27 11.78 48.91 6.40
C VAL A 27 11.52 50.39 6.21
N SER A 28 10.81 51.02 7.15
CA SER A 28 10.60 52.47 7.12
C SER A 28 11.77 53.22 7.77
N ASN A 29 12.00 54.45 7.35
CA ASN A 29 13.05 55.30 7.96
C ASN A 29 12.80 55.51 9.47
N GLU A 30 11.54 55.64 9.87
CA GLU A 30 11.15 55.83 11.28
C GLU A 30 11.51 54.61 12.15
N GLN A 31 11.32 53.39 11.62
CA GLN A 31 11.69 52.15 12.31
C GLN A 31 13.20 52.03 12.51
N LEU A 32 14.02 52.59 11.62
CA LEU A 32 15.46 52.60 11.81
C LEU A 32 15.91 53.70 12.75
N VAL A 33 15.34 54.90 12.66
CA VAL A 33 15.67 56.05 13.52
C VAL A 33 15.30 55.77 14.99
N ARG A 34 14.19 55.08 15.22
CA ARG A 34 13.71 54.70 16.56
C ARG A 34 13.29 53.23 16.58
N PRO A 35 14.26 52.30 16.64
CA PRO A 35 13.97 50.88 16.56
C PRO A 35 13.13 50.42 17.75
N SER A 36 12.12 49.61 17.50
CA SER A 36 11.41 48.85 18.53
C SER A 36 12.08 47.49 18.72
N SER A 37 11.95 46.91 19.90
CA SER A 37 12.46 45.56 20.20
C SER A 37 11.93 44.53 19.19
N ASP A 38 10.62 44.55 18.95
CA ASP A 38 9.97 43.59 18.04
C ASP A 38 10.45 43.75 16.59
N PHE A 39 10.67 45.00 16.15
CA PHE A 39 11.23 45.27 14.84
C PHE A 39 12.63 44.68 14.71
N VAL A 40 13.52 44.93 15.67
CA VAL A 40 14.91 44.46 15.61
C VAL A 40 14.98 42.94 15.68
N ILE A 41 14.17 42.32 16.54
CA ILE A 41 14.05 40.85 16.64
C ILE A 41 13.56 40.27 15.31
N GLY A 42 12.48 40.82 14.75
CA GLY A 42 11.94 40.38 13.46
C GLY A 42 12.96 40.52 12.35
N MET A 43 13.63 41.67 12.25
CA MET A 43 14.66 41.92 11.25
C MET A 43 15.84 40.96 11.37
N TYR A 44 16.37 40.74 12.57
CA TYR A 44 17.50 39.82 12.74
C TYR A 44 17.13 38.37 12.47
N ASN A 45 15.93 37.94 12.88
CA ASN A 45 15.44 36.61 12.57
C ASN A 45 15.29 36.40 11.06
N THR A 46 14.65 37.34 10.36
CA THR A 46 14.46 37.23 8.91
C THR A 46 15.79 37.29 8.16
N CYS A 47 16.70 38.17 8.58
CA CYS A 47 18.07 38.22 8.06
C CYS A 47 18.80 36.88 8.24
N LEU A 48 18.77 36.33 9.45
CA LEU A 48 19.43 35.06 9.76
C LEU A 48 18.81 33.90 8.97
N GLU A 49 17.48 33.85 8.89
CA GLU A 49 16.74 32.84 8.13
C GLU A 49 17.08 32.90 6.64
N GLN A 50 17.18 34.11 6.07
CA GLN A 50 17.53 34.28 4.65
C GLN A 50 18.92 33.73 4.32
N VAL A 51 19.89 33.86 5.22
CA VAL A 51 21.27 33.39 4.98
C VAL A 51 21.45 31.92 5.31
N THR A 52 20.83 31.47 6.39
CA THR A 52 21.06 30.11 6.91
C THR A 52 20.01 29.11 6.43
N SER A 53 18.87 29.58 5.91
CA SER A 53 17.65 28.78 5.73
C SER A 53 17.15 28.11 7.01
N ILE A 54 17.62 28.56 8.18
CA ILE A 54 17.20 28.04 9.48
C ILE A 54 16.17 29.00 10.05
N SER A 55 14.90 28.58 10.02
CA SER A 55 13.84 29.30 10.70
C SER A 55 14.03 29.22 12.22
N PRO A 56 13.78 30.31 12.97
CA PRO A 56 13.87 30.29 14.44
C PRO A 56 12.99 29.19 15.08
N ASN A 57 11.89 28.82 14.43
CA ASN A 57 11.00 27.74 14.87
C ASN A 57 11.68 26.36 14.88
N VAL A 58 12.68 26.14 14.00
CA VAL A 58 13.43 24.87 13.94
C VAL A 58 14.27 24.68 15.21
N LEU A 59 14.74 25.76 15.83
CA LEU A 59 15.53 25.74 17.05
C LEU A 59 14.68 25.55 18.32
N TYR A 60 13.37 25.80 18.24
CA TYR A 60 12.46 25.70 19.39
C TYR A 60 12.41 24.28 19.96
N LYS A 61 12.19 23.26 19.13
CA LYS A 61 12.09 21.85 19.58
C LYS A 61 13.39 21.33 20.20
N PRO A 62 14.58 21.52 19.59
CA PRO A 62 15.86 21.17 20.22
C PRO A 62 16.09 21.88 21.55
N THR A 63 15.78 23.18 21.63
CA THR A 63 15.92 23.98 22.85
C THR A 63 15.00 23.47 23.95
N GLN A 64 13.74 23.20 23.63
CA GLN A 64 12.78 22.63 24.59
C GLN A 64 13.21 21.24 25.06
N ARG A 65 13.77 20.41 24.17
CA ARG A 65 14.30 19.08 24.54
C ARG A 65 15.51 19.20 25.48
N ALA A 66 16.42 20.13 25.23
CA ALA A 66 17.57 20.37 26.10
C ALA A 66 17.12 20.89 27.47
N LEU A 67 16.16 21.81 27.50
CA LEU A 67 15.56 22.31 28.74
C LEU A 67 14.85 21.22 29.54
N ALA A 68 14.09 20.35 28.86
CA ALA A 68 13.42 19.21 29.50
C ALA A 68 14.40 18.17 30.06
N SER A 69 15.66 18.18 29.63
CA SER A 69 16.71 17.28 30.15
C SER A 69 17.40 17.80 31.41
N LEU A 70 17.17 19.06 31.79
CA LEU A 70 17.64 19.61 33.07
C LEU A 70 16.70 19.11 34.17
N GLU A 71 17.20 18.30 35.10
CA GLU A 71 16.49 17.85 36.30
C GLU A 71 16.32 18.98 37.34
N ASP A 72 15.84 20.14 36.91
CA ASP A 72 15.55 21.27 37.79
C ASP A 72 14.04 21.39 38.04
N ALA A 73 13.66 21.82 39.25
CA ALA A 73 12.27 21.94 39.67
C ALA A 73 11.51 23.06 38.94
N ASN A 74 12.22 23.96 38.25
CA ASN A 74 11.64 25.14 37.60
C ASN A 74 12.18 25.38 36.17
N PRO A 75 11.88 24.50 35.19
CA PRO A 75 12.34 24.65 33.80
C PRO A 75 11.84 25.94 33.12
N ASP A 76 10.70 26.49 33.58
CA ASP A 76 10.09 27.70 33.04
C ASP A 76 10.94 28.97 33.29
N LEU A 77 11.72 29.01 34.38
CA LEU A 77 12.62 30.12 34.66
C LEU A 77 13.72 30.22 33.60
N TYR A 78 14.24 29.07 33.14
CA TYR A 78 15.26 29.02 32.10
C TYR A 78 14.69 29.31 30.71
N ASN A 79 13.46 28.87 30.43
CA ASN A 79 12.81 29.19 29.16
C ASN A 79 12.60 30.72 29.03
N ASN A 80 12.14 31.35 30.10
CA ASN A 80 12.01 32.80 30.18
C ASN A 80 13.37 33.50 30.14
N ALA A 81 14.39 32.96 30.83
CA ALA A 81 15.73 33.55 30.82
C ALA A 81 16.41 33.43 29.44
N ILE A 82 16.25 32.32 28.72
CA ILE A 82 16.81 32.16 27.37
C ILE A 82 16.11 33.11 26.39
N SER A 83 14.78 33.21 26.49
CA SER A 83 13.98 34.16 25.71
C SER A 83 14.28 35.63 26.05
N CYS A 84 14.67 35.92 27.29
CA CYS A 84 14.90 37.27 27.82
C CYS A 84 16.39 37.68 27.92
N SER A 85 17.34 36.75 27.72
CA SER A 85 18.78 36.98 27.95
C SER A 85 19.43 37.99 26.98
N THR A 86 18.71 38.39 25.95
CA THR A 86 19.16 39.41 25.01
C THR A 86 18.79 40.79 25.53
N THR A 87 19.47 41.25 26.59
CA THR A 87 19.43 42.65 27.06
C THR A 87 19.64 43.66 25.93
N TYR A 88 20.31 43.23 24.86
CA TYR A 88 20.55 44.00 23.64
C TYR A 88 19.36 44.13 22.68
N LEU A 89 18.34 43.27 22.80
CA LEU A 89 17.14 43.32 21.99
C LEU A 89 16.02 44.10 22.69
N SER A 90 16.02 44.13 24.03
CA SER A 90 14.96 44.78 24.83
C SER A 90 14.99 46.32 24.80
N ALA A 91 16.13 46.92 24.51
CA ALA A 91 16.30 48.38 24.39
C ALA A 91 17.24 48.71 23.22
N PRO A 92 16.77 48.56 21.96
CA PRO A 92 17.62 48.77 20.81
C PRO A 92 18.00 50.25 20.64
N GLU A 93 19.29 50.50 20.47
CA GLU A 93 19.82 51.83 20.15
C GLU A 93 19.96 51.98 18.64
N LEU A 94 19.67 53.18 18.13
CA LEU A 94 19.79 53.54 16.71
C LEU A 94 21.17 53.17 16.14
N GLU A 95 22.22 53.73 16.73
CA GLU A 95 23.59 53.58 16.22
C GLU A 95 23.99 52.11 16.16
N ARG A 96 23.60 51.34 17.17
CA ARG A 96 23.93 49.91 17.27
C ARG A 96 23.16 49.06 16.26
N THR A 97 21.87 49.35 16.05
CA THR A 97 21.03 48.61 15.11
C THR A 97 21.51 48.84 13.68
N CYS A 98 21.75 50.10 13.30
CA CYS A 98 22.33 50.46 12.01
C CYS A 98 23.71 49.84 11.82
N PHE A 99 24.52 49.79 12.87
CA PHE A 99 25.85 49.18 12.83
C PHE A 99 25.79 47.66 12.58
N ILE A 100 24.93 46.93 13.30
CA ILE A 100 24.77 45.47 13.12
C ILE A 100 24.23 45.15 11.73
N LEU A 101 23.21 45.88 11.27
CA LEU A 101 22.67 45.73 9.92
C LEU A 101 23.73 46.04 8.86
N SER A 102 24.55 47.08 9.07
CA SER A 102 25.66 47.40 8.16
C SER A 102 26.69 46.28 8.10
N ALA A 103 27.05 45.69 9.25
CA ALA A 103 27.95 44.54 9.31
C ALA A 103 27.41 43.36 8.51
N PHE A 104 26.13 43.06 8.72
CA PHE A 104 25.44 41.93 8.13
C PHE A 104 25.31 42.06 6.59
N ILE A 105 24.90 43.24 6.12
CA ILE A 105 24.78 43.53 4.70
C ILE A 105 26.13 43.44 4.00
N ASN A 106 27.19 44.01 4.59
CA ASN A 106 28.54 43.90 4.03
C ASN A 106 29.03 42.44 3.99
N PHE A 107 28.70 41.63 5.01
CA PHE A 107 29.04 40.21 5.03
C PHE A 107 28.37 39.44 3.88
N ILE A 108 27.08 39.67 3.64
CA ILE A 108 26.35 38.98 2.57
C ILE A 108 26.86 39.41 1.19
N ILE A 109 27.02 40.71 0.97
CA ILE A 109 27.45 41.25 -0.33
C ILE A 109 28.84 40.70 -0.69
N SER A 110 29.76 40.64 0.27
CA SER A 110 31.14 40.22 0.00
C SER A 110 31.33 38.70 -0.10
N ASN A 111 30.73 37.90 0.78
CA ASN A 111 31.00 36.46 0.83
C ASN A 111 29.98 35.61 0.08
N VAL A 112 28.70 35.97 0.13
CA VAL A 112 27.62 35.07 -0.34
C VAL A 112 27.40 35.21 -1.83
N GLN A 113 27.51 36.41 -2.41
CA GLN A 113 27.22 36.61 -3.83
C GLN A 113 28.23 35.90 -4.76
N GLU A 114 29.52 36.01 -4.49
CA GLU A 114 30.54 35.40 -5.34
C GLU A 114 30.54 33.87 -5.24
N GLN A 115 30.44 33.33 -4.01
CA GLN A 115 30.38 31.88 -3.80
C GLN A 115 29.07 31.26 -4.31
N SER A 116 27.94 31.97 -4.17
CA SER A 116 26.65 31.46 -4.64
C SER A 116 26.57 31.37 -6.16
N ALA A 117 27.15 32.32 -6.89
CA ALA A 117 27.15 32.28 -8.36
C ALA A 117 27.85 31.01 -8.89
N GLN A 118 29.02 30.67 -8.35
CA GLN A 118 29.76 29.47 -8.73
C GLN A 118 28.97 28.19 -8.38
N VAL A 119 28.42 28.11 -7.17
CA VAL A 119 27.66 26.92 -6.74
C VAL A 119 26.37 26.75 -7.55
N ILE A 120 25.72 27.83 -7.96
CA ILE A 120 24.53 27.79 -8.82
C ILE A 120 24.90 27.26 -10.22
N GLU A 121 26.03 27.69 -10.79
CA GLU A 121 26.51 27.20 -12.08
C GLU A 121 26.85 25.70 -12.03
N GLU A 122 27.59 25.27 -11.00
CA GLU A 122 27.90 23.85 -10.79
C GLU A 122 26.64 23.00 -10.60
N ARG A 123 25.66 23.51 -9.82
CA ARG A 123 24.37 22.84 -9.63
C ARG A 123 23.62 22.68 -10.95
N GLU A 124 23.57 23.71 -11.77
CA GLU A 124 22.87 23.66 -13.06
C GLU A 124 23.56 22.68 -14.02
N GLN A 125 24.90 22.66 -14.04
CA GLN A 125 25.66 21.68 -14.82
C GLN A 125 25.35 20.24 -14.37
N VAL A 126 25.34 19.98 -13.06
CA VAL A 126 25.00 18.65 -12.52
C VAL A 126 23.57 18.25 -12.84
N ILE A 127 22.61 19.19 -12.78
CA ILE A 127 21.22 18.94 -13.17
C ILE A 127 21.15 18.53 -14.65
N GLN A 128 21.87 19.22 -15.52
CA GLN A 128 21.92 18.92 -16.94
C GLN A 128 22.52 17.55 -17.22
N GLU A 129 23.69 17.23 -16.64
CA GLU A 129 24.33 15.92 -16.77
C GLU A 129 23.44 14.78 -16.25
N LEU A 130 22.76 15.00 -15.13
CA LEU A 130 21.84 14.01 -14.55
C LEU A 130 20.65 13.76 -15.49
N SER A 131 20.11 14.80 -16.11
CA SER A 131 19.01 14.67 -17.08
C SER A 131 19.44 13.89 -18.34
N GLU A 132 20.67 14.09 -18.81
CA GLU A 132 21.23 13.38 -19.96
C GLU A 132 21.45 11.89 -19.65
N VAL A 133 22.04 11.59 -18.49
CA VAL A 133 22.25 10.20 -18.04
C VAL A 133 20.92 9.48 -17.89
N GLN A 134 19.91 10.13 -17.30
CA GLN A 134 18.57 9.56 -17.19
C GLN A 134 17.96 9.25 -18.56
N HIS A 135 18.10 10.15 -19.53
CA HIS A 135 17.64 9.94 -20.89
C HIS A 135 18.34 8.73 -21.55
N ASN A 136 19.67 8.66 -21.46
CA ASN A 136 20.46 7.57 -22.03
C ASN A 136 20.12 6.20 -21.43
N VAL A 137 19.91 6.14 -20.11
CA VAL A 137 19.46 4.92 -19.43
C VAL A 137 18.07 4.49 -19.93
N ALA A 138 17.14 5.43 -20.14
CA ALA A 138 15.81 5.12 -20.65
C ALA A 138 15.88 4.54 -22.07
N VAL A 139 16.69 5.13 -22.95
CA VAL A 139 16.90 4.66 -24.32
C VAL A 139 17.49 3.24 -24.34
N LEU A 140 18.55 2.98 -23.55
CA LEU A 140 19.18 1.65 -23.48
C LEU A 140 18.23 0.56 -22.95
N LYS A 141 17.41 0.87 -21.95
CA LYS A 141 16.38 -0.07 -21.46
C LYS A 141 15.36 -0.40 -22.55
N LEU A 142 14.99 0.59 -23.37
CA LEU A 142 14.01 0.42 -24.42
C LEU A 142 14.56 -0.42 -25.59
N THR A 143 15.81 -0.19 -26.00
CA THR A 143 16.47 -0.98 -27.05
C THR A 143 16.70 -2.43 -26.62
N ALA A 144 17.11 -2.66 -25.37
CA ALA A 144 17.27 -4.01 -24.82
C ALA A 144 15.94 -4.80 -24.84
N ARG A 145 14.82 -4.17 -24.45
CA ARG A 145 13.49 -4.81 -24.51
C ARG A 145 13.04 -5.13 -25.93
N ARG A 146 13.36 -4.26 -26.90
CA ARG A 146 13.06 -4.54 -28.31
C ARG A 146 13.87 -5.72 -28.84
N ALA A 147 15.16 -5.81 -28.50
CA ALA A 147 16.01 -6.93 -28.88
C ALA A 147 15.51 -8.26 -28.27
N GLN A 148 15.04 -8.23 -27.02
CA GLN A 148 14.47 -9.42 -26.37
C GLN A 148 13.18 -9.89 -27.07
N ARG A 149 12.26 -8.97 -27.39
CA ARG A 149 11.05 -9.31 -28.16
C ARG A 149 11.38 -9.92 -29.52
N ALA A 150 12.37 -9.38 -30.23
CA ALA A 150 12.80 -9.93 -31.51
C ALA A 150 13.36 -11.37 -31.40
N LYS A 151 13.96 -11.74 -30.26
CA LYS A 151 14.42 -13.12 -29.99
C LYS A 151 13.27 -14.05 -29.60
N ASP A 152 12.30 -13.53 -28.85
CA ASP A 152 11.20 -14.34 -28.30
C ASP A 152 10.07 -14.58 -29.31
N GLU A 153 9.84 -13.66 -30.26
CA GLU A 153 8.81 -13.78 -31.30
C GLU A 153 8.86 -15.12 -32.07
N PRO A 154 9.99 -15.57 -32.64
CA PRO A 154 10.02 -16.84 -33.37
C PRO A 154 9.75 -18.06 -32.49
N LYS A 155 10.13 -18.00 -31.20
CA LYS A 155 9.84 -19.07 -30.24
C LYS A 155 8.35 -19.12 -29.91
N CYS A 156 7.71 -17.96 -29.78
CA CYS A 156 6.27 -17.87 -29.59
C CYS A 156 5.50 -18.39 -30.81
N GLU A 157 5.97 -18.11 -32.03
CA GLU A 157 5.40 -18.65 -33.26
C GLU A 157 5.54 -20.18 -33.33
N GLN A 158 6.72 -20.73 -33.08
CA GLN A 158 6.94 -22.18 -33.02
C GLN A 158 6.02 -22.88 -32.01
N LEU A 159 5.90 -22.33 -30.79
CA LEU A 159 5.02 -22.89 -29.78
C LEU A 159 3.53 -22.81 -30.16
N LYS A 160 3.12 -21.79 -30.92
CA LYS A 160 1.75 -21.69 -31.44
C LYS A 160 1.49 -22.76 -32.50
N GLU A 161 2.45 -22.99 -33.40
CA GLU A 161 2.35 -24.05 -34.40
C GLU A 161 2.31 -25.44 -33.77
N GLU A 162 3.16 -25.71 -32.78
CA GLU A 162 3.15 -26.96 -32.02
C GLU A 162 1.82 -27.18 -31.29
N ASN A 163 1.29 -26.15 -30.61
CA ASN A 163 -0.01 -26.23 -29.93
C ASN A 163 -1.17 -26.46 -30.90
N ALA A 164 -1.14 -25.83 -32.07
CA ALA A 164 -2.13 -26.07 -33.12
C ALA A 164 -2.05 -27.53 -33.61
N ALA A 165 -0.84 -28.03 -33.88
CA ALA A 165 -0.64 -29.42 -34.31
C ALA A 165 -1.11 -30.43 -33.26
N MET A 166 -0.80 -30.21 -31.98
CA MET A 166 -1.25 -31.05 -30.86
C MET A 166 -2.77 -31.04 -30.73
N THR A 167 -3.40 -29.89 -30.92
CA THR A 167 -4.86 -29.76 -30.89
C THR A 167 -5.51 -30.56 -32.02
N THR A 168 -4.96 -30.49 -33.24
CA THR A 168 -5.43 -31.30 -34.37
C THR A 168 -5.28 -32.80 -34.09
N GLN A 169 -4.15 -33.24 -33.54
CA GLN A 169 -3.94 -34.65 -33.17
C GLN A 169 -4.94 -35.11 -32.10
N LEU A 170 -5.20 -34.28 -31.09
CA LEU A 170 -6.17 -34.59 -30.02
C LEU A 170 -7.59 -34.75 -30.58
N LEU A 171 -8.00 -33.88 -31.52
CA LEU A 171 -9.30 -33.99 -32.17
C LEU A 171 -9.42 -35.28 -32.99
N ALA A 172 -8.39 -35.62 -33.78
CA ALA A 172 -8.37 -36.87 -34.55
C ALA A 172 -8.43 -38.11 -33.63
N ALA A 173 -7.67 -38.12 -32.54
CA ALA A 173 -7.70 -39.21 -31.56
C ALA A 173 -9.08 -39.34 -30.88
N LYS A 174 -9.74 -38.21 -30.58
CA LYS A 174 -11.10 -38.19 -30.03
C LYS A 174 -12.12 -38.79 -31.00
N GLU A 175 -12.01 -38.51 -32.30
CA GLU A 175 -12.89 -39.11 -33.31
C GLU A 175 -12.73 -40.63 -33.39
N VAL A 176 -11.49 -41.12 -33.40
CA VAL A 176 -11.19 -42.57 -33.36
C VAL A 176 -11.77 -43.19 -32.09
N HIS A 177 -11.58 -42.56 -30.93
CA HIS A 177 -12.11 -43.04 -29.66
C HIS A 177 -13.65 -43.11 -29.66
N ILE A 178 -14.34 -42.12 -30.24
CA ILE A 178 -15.80 -42.14 -30.42
C ILE A 178 -16.21 -43.31 -31.30
N GLY A 179 -15.47 -43.60 -32.38
CA GLY A 179 -15.68 -44.79 -33.22
C GLY A 179 -15.57 -46.09 -32.44
N LEU A 180 -14.46 -46.28 -31.71
CA LEU A 180 -14.23 -47.47 -30.89
C LEU A 180 -15.30 -47.67 -29.81
N ILE A 181 -15.80 -46.61 -29.19
CA ILE A 181 -16.91 -46.72 -28.22
C ILE A 181 -18.18 -47.24 -28.88
N LYS A 182 -18.51 -46.77 -30.09
CA LYS A 182 -19.68 -47.27 -30.83
C LYS A 182 -19.53 -48.76 -31.14
N ASP A 183 -18.35 -49.19 -31.56
CA ASP A 183 -18.06 -50.60 -31.86
C ASP A 183 -18.10 -51.48 -30.60
N ILE A 184 -17.57 -50.99 -29.48
CA ILE A 184 -17.69 -51.69 -28.19
C ILE A 184 -19.16 -51.89 -27.79
N ASN A 185 -20.00 -50.87 -28.02
CA ASN A 185 -21.42 -50.96 -27.69
C ASN A 185 -22.17 -51.91 -28.62
N SER A 186 -21.87 -51.92 -29.93
CA SER A 186 -22.47 -52.87 -30.87
C SER A 186 -22.07 -54.31 -30.54
N LEU A 187 -20.78 -54.56 -30.26
CA LEU A 187 -20.28 -55.87 -29.84
C LEU A 187 -20.87 -56.34 -28.50
N LYS A 188 -21.13 -55.43 -27.55
CA LYS A 188 -21.84 -55.78 -26.31
C LYS A 188 -23.27 -56.26 -26.56
N ILE A 189 -23.98 -55.61 -27.49
CA ILE A 189 -25.34 -56.00 -27.88
C ILE A 189 -25.30 -57.38 -28.56
N GLU A 190 -24.39 -57.58 -29.52
CA GLU A 190 -24.24 -58.86 -30.22
C GLU A 190 -23.87 -60.00 -29.26
N ARG A 191 -22.94 -59.75 -28.32
CA ARG A 191 -22.57 -60.71 -27.28
C ARG A 191 -23.77 -61.12 -26.43
N ALA A 192 -24.58 -60.15 -26.00
CA ALA A 192 -25.78 -60.43 -25.21
C ALA A 192 -26.78 -61.29 -25.99
N HIS A 193 -26.97 -61.00 -27.28
CA HIS A 193 -27.81 -61.80 -28.17
C HIS A 193 -27.29 -63.23 -28.35
N LEU A 194 -25.99 -63.41 -28.63
CA LEU A 194 -25.38 -64.73 -28.77
C LEU A 194 -25.43 -65.53 -27.46
N GLN A 195 -25.24 -64.86 -26.33
CA GLN A 195 -25.34 -65.48 -25.00
C GLN A 195 -26.76 -65.98 -24.72
N ALA A 196 -27.78 -65.18 -25.06
CA ALA A 196 -29.18 -65.60 -24.94
C ALA A 196 -29.47 -66.83 -25.83
N ARG A 197 -29.02 -66.80 -27.10
CA ARG A 197 -29.17 -67.93 -28.03
C ARG A 197 -28.47 -69.19 -27.52
N ASN A 198 -27.26 -69.06 -26.98
CA ASN A 198 -26.53 -70.20 -26.40
C ASN A 198 -27.25 -70.79 -25.19
N ALA A 199 -27.84 -69.95 -24.33
CA ALA A 199 -28.67 -70.42 -23.21
C ALA A 199 -29.88 -71.22 -23.69
N THR A 200 -30.56 -70.75 -24.75
CA THR A 200 -31.67 -71.50 -25.38
C THR A 200 -31.21 -72.84 -25.91
N ILE A 201 -30.14 -72.89 -26.72
CA ILE A 201 -29.62 -74.14 -27.29
C ILE A 201 -29.17 -75.11 -26.19
N ASN A 202 -28.52 -74.63 -25.14
CA ASN A 202 -28.13 -75.47 -24.00
C ASN A 202 -29.34 -76.05 -23.28
N SER A 203 -30.43 -75.28 -23.13
CA SER A 203 -31.67 -75.79 -22.54
C SER A 203 -32.32 -76.87 -23.43
N GLU A 204 -32.34 -76.68 -24.75
CA GLU A 204 -32.84 -77.68 -25.71
C GLU A 204 -31.97 -78.95 -25.72
N SER A 205 -30.65 -78.78 -25.70
CA SER A 205 -29.69 -79.89 -25.63
C SER A 205 -29.87 -80.71 -24.35
N ALA A 206 -30.05 -80.05 -23.20
CA ALA A 206 -30.33 -80.73 -21.94
C ALA A 206 -31.64 -81.53 -21.99
N LEU A 207 -32.71 -80.97 -22.58
CA LEU A 207 -33.97 -81.67 -22.77
C LEU A 207 -33.82 -82.89 -23.69
N LEU A 208 -33.08 -82.77 -24.79
CA LEU A 208 -32.80 -83.88 -25.70
C LEU A 208 -31.92 -84.95 -25.06
N MET A 209 -30.91 -84.56 -24.26
CA MET A 209 -30.08 -85.50 -23.50
C MET A 209 -30.90 -86.28 -22.47
N ASP A 210 -31.80 -85.64 -21.72
CA ASP A 210 -32.70 -86.35 -20.78
C ASP A 210 -33.59 -87.34 -21.53
N ASN A 211 -34.17 -86.94 -22.66
CA ASN A 211 -34.95 -87.85 -23.52
C ASN A 211 -34.11 -89.04 -24.02
N ASN A 212 -32.87 -88.80 -24.43
CA ASN A 212 -31.95 -89.84 -24.89
C ASN A 212 -31.56 -90.77 -23.74
N PHE A 213 -31.28 -90.23 -22.56
CA PHE A 213 -30.94 -90.99 -21.35
C PHE A 213 -32.11 -91.86 -20.88
N ARG A 214 -33.34 -91.32 -20.85
CA ARG A 214 -34.55 -92.10 -20.58
C ARG A 214 -34.74 -93.23 -21.58
N THR A 215 -34.44 -92.97 -22.85
CA THR A 215 -34.55 -93.97 -23.93
C THR A 215 -33.45 -95.04 -23.80
N ARG A 216 -32.19 -94.66 -23.55
CA ARG A 216 -31.05 -95.57 -23.36
C ARG A 216 -31.16 -96.39 -22.09
N SER A 217 -31.60 -95.80 -20.97
CA SER A 217 -31.85 -96.51 -19.72
C SER A 217 -32.94 -97.58 -19.84
N ARG A 218 -33.88 -97.42 -20.78
CA ARG A 218 -34.85 -98.48 -21.13
C ARG A 218 -34.25 -99.58 -22.01
N ILE A 219 -33.14 -99.32 -22.70
CA ILE A 219 -32.52 -100.21 -23.70
C ILE A 219 -31.36 -101.02 -23.10
N LEU A 220 -30.62 -100.49 -22.12
CA LEU A 220 -29.50 -101.19 -21.49
C LEU A 220 -29.43 -100.83 -20.01
N GLN A 221 -29.64 -101.82 -19.12
CA GLN A 221 -28.63 -102.26 -18.14
C GLN A 221 -29.16 -103.33 -17.17
N SER A 222 -28.23 -104.22 -16.78
CA SER A 222 -28.39 -105.09 -15.62
C SER A 222 -28.49 -104.25 -14.33
N PRO A 223 -29.38 -104.59 -13.38
CA PRO A 223 -29.68 -103.80 -12.18
C PRO A 223 -28.48 -103.41 -11.29
N GLU A 224 -27.40 -104.19 -11.34
CA GLU A 224 -26.20 -104.02 -10.50
C GLU A 224 -25.34 -102.81 -10.93
N CYS A 225 -25.17 -102.60 -12.24
CA CYS A 225 -24.43 -101.44 -12.78
C CYS A 225 -25.15 -100.12 -12.49
N ILE A 226 -26.48 -100.13 -12.57
CA ILE A 226 -27.33 -98.97 -12.24
C ILE A 226 -27.13 -98.60 -10.76
N ARG A 227 -27.11 -99.60 -9.86
CA ARG A 227 -26.92 -99.38 -8.41
C ARG A 227 -25.56 -98.73 -8.10
N HIS A 228 -24.48 -99.23 -8.71
CA HIS A 228 -23.13 -98.68 -8.48
C HIS A 228 -23.01 -97.24 -9.02
N ASN A 229 -23.51 -96.98 -10.23
CA ASN A 229 -23.50 -95.64 -10.81
C ASN A 229 -24.33 -94.64 -9.98
N ILE A 230 -25.49 -95.04 -9.47
CA ILE A 230 -26.30 -94.21 -8.58
C ILE A 230 -25.54 -93.87 -7.29
N MET A 231 -24.81 -94.84 -6.72
CA MET A 231 -24.04 -94.61 -5.50
C MET A 231 -22.89 -93.62 -5.73
N THR A 232 -22.13 -93.77 -6.81
CA THR A 232 -21.04 -92.87 -7.20
C THR A 232 -21.54 -91.48 -7.61
N MET A 233 -22.68 -91.39 -8.30
CA MET A 233 -23.33 -90.12 -8.58
C MET A 233 -23.82 -89.44 -7.30
N GLY A 234 -24.32 -90.20 -6.33
CA GLY A 234 -24.74 -89.69 -5.02
C GLY A 234 -23.60 -89.04 -4.24
N THR A 235 -22.42 -89.67 -4.20
CA THR A 235 -21.23 -89.09 -3.53
C THR A 235 -20.74 -87.83 -4.24
N THR A 236 -20.71 -87.84 -5.58
CA THR A 236 -20.31 -86.67 -6.39
C THR A 236 -21.29 -85.52 -6.20
N ALA A 237 -22.59 -85.78 -6.20
CA ALA A 237 -23.62 -84.76 -5.97
C ALA A 237 -23.55 -84.12 -4.57
N ILE A 238 -23.17 -84.90 -3.55
CA ILE A 238 -22.95 -84.36 -2.20
C ILE A 238 -21.74 -83.42 -2.18
N GLU A 239 -20.65 -83.78 -2.86
CA GLU A 239 -19.45 -82.93 -2.92
C GLU A 239 -19.70 -81.66 -3.73
N ASP A 240 -20.36 -81.76 -4.88
CA ASP A 240 -20.78 -80.61 -5.69
C ASP A 240 -21.67 -79.66 -4.89
N LYS A 241 -22.60 -80.20 -4.08
CA LYS A 241 -23.45 -79.39 -3.19
C LYS A 241 -22.63 -78.58 -2.18
N LYS A 242 -21.55 -79.14 -1.63
CA LYS A 242 -20.65 -78.41 -0.72
C LYS A 242 -19.90 -77.30 -1.45
N VAL A 243 -19.36 -77.59 -2.64
CA VAL A 243 -18.64 -76.60 -3.46
C VAL A 243 -19.57 -75.44 -3.86
N VAL A 244 -20.80 -75.74 -4.27
CA VAL A 244 -21.81 -74.73 -4.59
C VAL A 244 -22.12 -73.85 -3.37
N ALA A 245 -22.32 -74.44 -2.19
CA ALA A 245 -22.58 -73.68 -0.96
C ALA A 245 -21.41 -72.75 -0.59
N LEU A 246 -20.17 -73.21 -0.77
CA LEU A 246 -18.97 -72.40 -0.51
C LEU A 246 -18.85 -71.24 -1.52
N HIS A 247 -19.07 -71.50 -2.81
CA HIS A 247 -19.09 -70.44 -3.82
C HIS A 247 -20.22 -69.44 -3.62
N GLU A 248 -21.40 -69.88 -3.19
CA GLU A 248 -22.52 -68.99 -2.88
C GLU A 248 -22.21 -68.11 -1.66
N ALA A 249 -21.57 -68.65 -0.62
CA ALA A 249 -21.09 -67.88 0.51
C ALA A 249 -20.08 -66.81 0.10
N LYS A 250 -19.08 -67.19 -0.73
CA LYS A 250 -18.10 -66.25 -1.28
C LYS A 250 -18.73 -65.18 -2.16
N ALA A 251 -19.74 -65.53 -2.96
CA ALA A 251 -20.46 -64.57 -3.79
C ALA A 251 -21.24 -63.55 -2.94
N ARG A 252 -21.83 -63.97 -1.81
CA ARG A 252 -22.49 -63.06 -0.87
C ARG A 252 -21.49 -62.11 -0.19
N ASP A 253 -20.34 -62.62 0.25
CA ASP A 253 -19.25 -61.80 0.82
C ASP A 253 -18.74 -60.75 -0.18
N LEU A 254 -18.46 -61.16 -1.42
CA LEU A 254 -18.02 -60.23 -2.47
C LEU A 254 -19.09 -59.19 -2.80
N ARG A 255 -20.39 -59.55 -2.83
CA ARG A 255 -21.49 -58.57 -3.00
C ARG A 255 -21.53 -57.56 -1.85
N ALA A 256 -21.34 -58.00 -0.61
CA ALA A 256 -21.28 -57.09 0.54
C ALA A 256 -20.08 -56.12 0.43
N LYS A 257 -18.91 -56.61 0.03
CA LYS A 257 -17.72 -55.79 -0.23
C LYS A 257 -17.92 -54.78 -1.36
N ILE A 258 -18.55 -55.19 -2.46
CA ILE A 258 -18.90 -54.28 -3.56
C ILE A 258 -19.82 -53.17 -3.07
N SER A 259 -20.86 -53.50 -2.29
CA SER A 259 -21.76 -52.49 -1.73
C SER A 259 -21.03 -51.50 -0.80
N ALA A 260 -20.08 -51.98 0.01
CA ALA A 260 -19.26 -51.11 0.85
C ALA A 260 -18.36 -50.17 0.02
N LEU A 261 -17.72 -50.68 -1.03
CA LEU A 261 -16.90 -49.87 -1.93
C LEU A 261 -17.71 -48.80 -2.67
N VAL A 262 -18.94 -49.11 -3.10
CA VAL A 262 -19.84 -48.12 -3.72
C VAL A 262 -20.19 -46.99 -2.75
N ASN A 263 -20.39 -47.30 -1.46
CA ASN A 263 -20.62 -46.27 -0.45
C ASN A 263 -19.39 -45.39 -0.24
N ILE A 264 -18.20 -46.00 -0.11
CA ILE A 264 -16.93 -45.24 0.01
C ILE A 264 -16.73 -44.34 -1.22
N GLU A 265 -16.99 -44.84 -2.42
CA GLU A 265 -16.89 -44.05 -3.65
C GLU A 265 -17.84 -42.85 -3.63
N LYS A 266 -19.09 -43.03 -3.17
CA LYS A 266 -20.05 -41.95 -3.01
C LYS A 266 -19.54 -40.90 -2.02
N ASP A 267 -18.97 -41.32 -0.90
CA ASP A 267 -18.43 -40.44 0.13
C ASP A 267 -17.21 -39.65 -0.42
N VAL A 268 -16.29 -40.31 -1.12
CA VAL A 268 -15.14 -39.65 -1.77
C VAL A 268 -15.61 -38.61 -2.78
N ARG A 269 -16.62 -38.92 -3.63
CA ARG A 269 -17.19 -37.95 -4.56
C ARG A 269 -17.85 -36.77 -3.82
N SER A 270 -18.47 -37.01 -2.67
CA SER A 270 -19.04 -35.96 -1.82
C SER A 270 -17.96 -35.03 -1.26
N CYS A 271 -16.86 -35.60 -0.73
CA CYS A 271 -15.71 -34.84 -0.24
C CYS A 271 -15.08 -33.98 -1.35
N ILE A 272 -14.93 -34.52 -2.57
CA ILE A 272 -14.41 -33.74 -3.71
C ILE A 272 -15.30 -32.53 -4.00
N LYS A 273 -16.63 -32.71 -4.00
CA LYS A 273 -17.56 -31.59 -4.21
C LYS A 273 -17.44 -30.53 -3.12
N GLN A 274 -17.31 -30.96 -1.85
CA GLN A 274 -17.11 -30.03 -0.74
C GLN A 274 -15.79 -29.27 -0.85
N LEU A 275 -14.69 -29.93 -1.22
CA LEU A 275 -13.40 -29.30 -1.49
C LEU A 275 -13.50 -28.25 -2.60
N GLN A 276 -14.18 -28.56 -3.70
CA GLN A 276 -14.40 -27.61 -4.81
C GLN A 276 -15.26 -26.41 -4.40
N MET A 277 -16.21 -26.57 -3.48
CA MET A 277 -16.96 -25.43 -2.94
C MET A 277 -16.09 -24.55 -2.05
N MET A 278 -15.31 -25.16 -1.14
CA MET A 278 -14.38 -24.41 -0.29
C MET A 278 -13.32 -23.67 -1.11
N GLU A 279 -12.80 -24.27 -2.18
CA GLU A 279 -11.84 -23.60 -3.08
C GLU A 279 -12.44 -22.33 -3.70
N LYS A 280 -13.72 -22.37 -4.12
CA LYS A 280 -14.42 -21.18 -4.62
C LYS A 280 -14.63 -20.12 -3.53
N GLU A 281 -14.99 -20.54 -2.32
CA GLU A 281 -15.14 -19.63 -1.18
C GLU A 281 -13.81 -18.95 -0.82
N VAL A 282 -12.69 -19.69 -0.87
CA VAL A 282 -11.34 -19.14 -0.67
C VAL A 282 -11.03 -18.10 -1.75
N GLN A 283 -11.29 -18.40 -3.02
CA GLN A 283 -11.07 -17.44 -4.11
C GLN A 283 -11.90 -16.15 -3.95
N LEU A 284 -13.16 -16.27 -3.51
CA LEU A 284 -14.00 -15.11 -3.21
C LEU A 284 -13.47 -14.31 -2.01
N LEU A 285 -13.00 -15.00 -0.97
CA LEU A 285 -12.41 -14.36 0.20
C LEU A 285 -11.13 -13.61 -0.15
N GLU A 286 -10.23 -14.20 -0.93
CA GLU A 286 -9.01 -13.57 -1.43
C GLU A 286 -9.32 -12.31 -2.25
N GLY A 287 -10.34 -12.38 -3.11
CA GLY A 287 -10.85 -11.21 -3.83
C GLY A 287 -11.31 -10.09 -2.89
N SER A 288 -12.12 -10.43 -1.90
CA SER A 288 -12.63 -9.45 -0.92
C SER A 288 -11.52 -8.85 -0.03
N GLN A 289 -10.49 -9.64 0.31
CA GLN A 289 -9.34 -9.15 1.07
C GLN A 289 -8.52 -8.15 0.25
N LYS A 290 -8.34 -8.41 -1.05
CA LYS A 290 -7.66 -7.49 -1.95
C LYS A 290 -8.43 -6.18 -2.10
N GLU A 291 -9.74 -6.24 -2.30
CA GLU A 291 -10.60 -5.05 -2.35
C GLU A 291 -10.55 -4.25 -1.05
N LEU A 292 -10.56 -4.93 0.11
CA LEU A 292 -10.43 -4.28 1.41
C LEU A 292 -9.07 -3.59 1.58
N ALA A 293 -7.98 -4.21 1.10
CA ALA A 293 -6.65 -3.59 1.12
C ALA A 293 -6.61 -2.33 0.25
N GLU A 294 -7.17 -2.38 -0.97
CA GLU A 294 -7.25 -1.22 -1.86
C GLU A 294 -8.10 -0.08 -1.26
N LEU A 295 -9.21 -0.40 -0.58
CA LEU A 295 -10.03 0.59 0.12
C LEU A 295 -9.31 1.20 1.32
N LYS A 296 -8.55 0.41 2.08
CA LYS A 296 -7.73 0.91 3.19
C LYS A 296 -6.66 1.88 2.68
N ASP A 297 -5.91 1.51 1.65
CA ASP A 297 -4.90 2.38 1.04
C ASP A 297 -5.50 3.70 0.54
N LYS A 298 -6.71 3.64 -0.05
CA LYS A 298 -7.44 4.85 -0.48
C LYS A 298 -7.85 5.70 0.71
N ASN A 299 -8.39 5.09 1.77
CA ASN A 299 -8.82 5.81 2.96
C ASN A 299 -7.62 6.45 3.69
N ASP A 300 -6.49 5.76 3.79
CA ASP A 300 -5.28 6.28 4.41
C ASP A 300 -4.75 7.51 3.66
N LYS A 301 -4.79 7.48 2.32
CA LYS A 301 -4.48 8.67 1.49
C LYS A 301 -5.43 9.84 1.76
N GLN A 302 -6.74 9.58 1.82
CA GLN A 302 -7.72 10.62 2.11
C GLN A 302 -7.56 11.21 3.53
N VAL A 303 -7.24 10.37 4.51
CA VAL A 303 -6.96 10.84 5.89
C VAL A 303 -5.72 11.72 5.92
N GLU A 304 -4.67 11.38 5.16
CA GLU A 304 -3.46 12.19 5.09
C GLU A 304 -3.70 13.53 4.38
N GLU A 305 -4.46 13.53 3.28
CA GLU A 305 -4.90 14.76 2.59
C GLU A 305 -5.69 15.68 3.54
N LEU A 306 -6.68 15.14 4.25
CA LEU A 306 -7.48 15.92 5.21
C LEU A 306 -6.65 16.44 6.39
N ARG A 307 -5.62 15.69 6.82
CA ARG A 307 -4.68 16.16 7.86
C ARG A 307 -3.85 17.33 7.39
N MET A 308 -3.37 17.30 6.14
CA MET A 308 -2.64 18.43 5.56
C MET A 308 -3.55 19.65 5.43
N GLU A 309 -4.77 19.49 4.91
CA GLU A 309 -5.75 20.58 4.81
C GLU A 309 -6.11 21.17 6.19
N ALA A 310 -6.30 20.33 7.21
CA ALA A 310 -6.54 20.79 8.57
C ALA A 310 -5.35 21.60 9.12
N GLY A 311 -4.11 21.13 8.88
CA GLY A 311 -2.90 21.87 9.25
C GLY A 311 -2.78 23.23 8.53
N ASP A 312 -3.13 23.29 7.25
CA ASP A 312 -3.15 24.54 6.47
C ASP A 312 -4.24 25.51 6.97
N ILE A 313 -5.38 25.00 7.44
CA ILE A 313 -6.43 25.83 8.03
C ILE A 313 -6.01 26.34 9.42
N GLU A 314 -5.42 25.49 10.26
CA GLU A 314 -4.93 25.88 11.58
C GLU A 314 -3.86 26.97 11.49
N THR A 315 -2.93 26.85 10.54
CA THR A 315 -1.91 27.88 10.27
C THR A 315 -2.55 29.19 9.83
N LYS A 316 -3.48 29.17 8.87
CA LYS A 316 -4.23 30.37 8.45
C LYS A 316 -5.05 30.99 9.59
N MET A 317 -5.69 30.17 10.43
CA MET A 317 -6.44 30.66 11.59
C MET A 317 -5.50 31.34 12.60
N ALA A 318 -4.34 30.74 12.87
CA ALA A 318 -3.32 31.32 13.75
C ALA A 318 -2.79 32.66 13.19
N GLU A 319 -2.54 32.74 11.89
CA GLU A 319 -2.14 33.98 11.22
C GLU A 319 -3.22 35.07 11.32
N HIS A 320 -4.49 34.72 11.05
CA HIS A 320 -5.60 35.67 11.18
C HIS A 320 -5.81 36.14 12.63
N LEU A 321 -5.72 35.25 13.62
CA LEU A 321 -5.80 35.62 15.03
C LEU A 321 -4.66 36.56 15.41
N LYS A 322 -3.44 36.26 14.97
CA LYS A 322 -2.26 37.11 15.21
C LYS A 322 -2.41 38.49 14.56
N SER A 323 -2.93 38.56 13.34
CA SER A 323 -3.24 39.84 12.66
C SER A 323 -4.29 40.64 13.42
N SER A 324 -5.38 39.97 13.82
CA SER A 324 -6.47 40.59 14.58
C SER A 324 -5.98 41.12 15.94
N GLU A 325 -5.18 40.35 16.68
CA GLU A 325 -4.57 40.80 17.93
C GLU A 325 -3.66 42.01 17.72
N ALA A 326 -2.88 42.05 16.64
CA ALA A 326 -2.03 43.19 16.30
C ALA A 326 -2.86 44.45 16.02
N GLU A 327 -3.91 44.35 15.21
CA GLU A 327 -4.84 45.44 14.92
C GLU A 327 -5.54 45.95 16.18
N LEU A 328 -5.96 45.04 17.07
CA LEU A 328 -6.61 45.39 18.34
C LEU A 328 -5.65 46.12 19.28
N ASN A 329 -4.40 45.68 19.35
CA ASN A 329 -3.35 46.35 20.13
C ASN A 329 -3.01 47.73 19.55
N GLU A 330 -2.98 47.89 18.23
CA GLU A 330 -2.79 49.18 17.56
C GLU A 330 -3.92 50.16 17.90
N LEU A 331 -5.18 49.72 17.78
CA LEU A 331 -6.36 50.47 18.22
C LEU A 331 -6.29 50.85 19.71
N LEU A 332 -5.83 49.93 20.57
CA LEU A 332 -5.66 50.21 21.99
C LEU A 332 -4.61 51.29 22.22
N MET A 333 -3.47 51.23 21.51
CA MET A 333 -2.43 52.26 21.58
C MET A 333 -2.96 53.62 21.12
N GLU A 334 -3.70 53.68 20.00
CA GLU A 334 -4.33 54.91 19.54
C GLU A 334 -5.31 55.47 20.57
N TYR A 335 -6.14 54.61 21.18
CA TYR A 335 -7.05 55.00 22.25
C TYR A 335 -6.31 55.60 23.45
N TRP A 336 -5.24 54.96 23.93
CA TRP A 336 -4.43 55.49 25.05
C TRP A 336 -3.77 56.82 24.71
N LYS A 337 -3.27 56.97 23.49
CA LYS A 337 -2.70 58.23 23.01
C LYS A 337 -3.75 59.34 22.98
N LEU A 338 -4.92 59.08 22.40
CA LEU A 338 -6.02 60.04 22.34
C LEU A 338 -6.53 60.42 23.73
N ARG A 339 -6.63 59.45 24.65
CA ARG A 339 -6.99 59.70 26.05
C ARG A 339 -5.98 60.62 26.72
N HIS A 340 -4.68 60.35 26.57
CA HIS A 340 -3.63 61.19 27.13
C HIS A 340 -3.67 62.62 26.55
N GLU A 341 -3.83 62.75 25.23
CA GLU A 341 -4.00 64.06 24.57
C GLU A 341 -5.23 64.82 25.12
N THR A 342 -6.33 64.11 25.38
CA THR A 342 -7.56 64.68 25.95
C THR A 342 -7.36 65.12 27.41
N GLU A 343 -6.68 64.30 28.23
CA GLU A 343 -6.30 64.64 29.61
C GLU A 343 -5.41 65.89 29.65
N VAL A 344 -4.39 65.95 28.78
CA VAL A 344 -3.52 67.13 28.62
C VAL A 344 -4.32 68.36 28.20
N TYR A 345 -5.25 68.22 27.24
CA TYR A 345 -6.12 69.32 26.82
C TYR A 345 -7.02 69.82 27.96
N MET A 346 -7.65 68.91 28.70
CA MET A 346 -8.50 69.22 29.86
C MET A 346 -7.73 69.95 30.95
N VAL A 347 -6.53 69.48 31.31
CA VAL A 347 -5.64 70.15 32.28
C VAL A 347 -5.25 71.54 31.78
N THR A 348 -4.92 71.67 30.50
CA THR A 348 -4.58 72.96 29.88
C THR A 348 -5.76 73.94 29.92
N LEU A 349 -6.97 73.46 29.66
CA LEU A 349 -8.20 74.26 29.68
C LEU A 349 -8.57 74.67 31.11
N ALA A 350 -8.50 73.75 32.07
CA ALA A 350 -8.72 73.99 33.49
C ALA A 350 -7.76 75.04 34.05
N ASN A 351 -6.47 74.96 33.70
CA ASN A 351 -5.47 75.97 34.04
C ASN A 351 -5.80 77.34 33.43
N LYS A 352 -6.32 77.41 32.19
CA LYS A 352 -6.75 78.68 31.57
C LYS A 352 -8.02 79.25 32.21
N LEU A 353 -8.90 78.41 32.74
CA LEU A 353 -10.17 78.81 33.37
C LEU A 353 -10.07 78.94 34.90
N ASN A 354 -8.90 78.68 35.49
CA ASN A 354 -8.65 78.70 36.94
C ASN A 354 -9.58 77.76 37.74
N MET A 355 -9.97 76.63 37.14
CA MET A 355 -10.81 75.62 37.76
C MET A 355 -9.94 74.48 38.29
N ASN A 356 -10.07 74.17 39.59
CA ASN A 356 -9.33 73.09 40.22
C ASN A 356 -9.98 71.75 39.85
N VAL A 357 -9.36 70.97 38.95
CA VAL A 357 -9.84 69.63 38.60
C VAL A 357 -9.14 68.63 39.50
N SER A 358 -9.81 68.22 40.58
CA SER A 358 -9.39 67.07 41.39
C SER A 358 -9.59 65.81 40.56
N SER A 359 -8.51 65.07 40.31
CA SER A 359 -8.55 63.77 39.65
C SER A 359 -8.51 62.71 40.75
N ASP A 360 -9.65 62.08 41.03
CA ASP A 360 -9.71 60.81 41.78
C ASP A 360 -9.60 59.64 40.79
#